data_AF-A0A453AAR4-F1
#
_entry.id   AF-A0A453AAR4-F1
#
_cell.length_a   1.000
_cell.length_b   1.000
_cell.length_c   1.000
_cell.angle_alpha   90.00
_cell.angle_beta   90.00
_cell.angle_gamma   90.00
#
_symmetry.space_group_name_H-M   'P 1'
#
loop_
_entity.id
_entity.type
_entity.pdbx_description
1 polymer ?
#
loop_
_entity_poly.entity_id
_entity_poly.type
_entity_poly.pdbx_seq_one_letter_code
_entity_poly.pdbx_strand_id
1 'polypeptide(L)'
;MPTVRRRNPDVHVKALEGIVSANTFLTVAVFIGITGTITASSTVPTNCVAGDDIARNFFLFEILSFGFYLLSSLVAQGMKLSVTLLAAGDDFYGDGEQKPVMTDDCEEMPAWRAAAPRERRRAVLRYARPMMLLAAACSIMGTFFLLLSMIDAIQLKFGILSCNIPLAVGATFALSVLAVSGLLFYGYTVGYALYNYLP
;
A
#
# COMPACT_ATOMS: atom_id res chain seq x y z
N MET A 1 -38.60 5.47 23.76
CA MET A 1 -38.43 5.19 22.33
C MET A 1 -36.93 5.02 22.08
N PRO A 2 -36.43 3.86 21.61
CA PRO A 2 -35.02 3.74 21.31
C PRO A 2 -34.72 4.54 20.03
N THR A 3 -33.82 5.52 20.14
CA THR A 3 -33.34 6.31 19.01
C THR A 3 -32.46 5.43 18.13
N VAL A 4 -33.02 4.89 17.05
CA VAL A 4 -32.25 4.27 15.97
C VAL A 4 -31.43 5.38 15.30
N ARG A 5 -30.19 5.59 15.78
CA ARG A 5 -29.25 6.52 15.15
C ARG A 5 -28.90 5.95 13.78
N ARG A 6 -29.28 6.68 12.73
CA ARG A 6 -29.00 6.34 11.32
C ARG A 6 -27.52 5.99 11.15
N ARG A 7 -27.26 4.85 10.50
CA ARG A 7 -25.93 4.49 9.95
C ARG A 7 -25.48 5.67 9.07
N ASN A 8 -24.43 6.38 9.47
CA ASN A 8 -24.06 7.64 8.83
C ASN A 8 -23.61 7.37 7.38
N PRO A 9 -24.34 7.83 6.34
CA PRO A 9 -24.02 7.57 4.94
C PRO A 9 -22.67 8.17 4.54
N ASP A 10 -22.22 9.21 5.25
CA ASP A 10 -20.96 9.93 5.02
C ASP A 10 -19.73 9.01 5.03
N VAL A 11 -19.74 7.91 5.80
CA VAL A 11 -18.57 7.03 5.89
C VAL A 11 -18.43 6.11 4.68
N HIS A 12 -19.55 5.65 4.11
CA HIS A 12 -19.51 4.89 2.86
C HIS A 12 -19.15 5.80 1.68
N VAL A 13 -19.61 7.05 1.69
CA VAL A 13 -19.26 8.06 0.68
C VAL A 13 -17.76 8.39 0.74
N LYS A 14 -17.20 8.64 1.92
CA LYS A 14 -15.78 8.97 2.08
C LYS A 14 -14.83 7.82 1.70
N ALA A 15 -15.25 6.57 1.94
CA ALA A 15 -14.51 5.38 1.52
C ALA A 15 -14.55 5.20 -0.01
N LEU A 16 -15.73 5.39 -0.60
CA LEU A 16 -15.94 5.27 -2.03
C LEU A 16 -15.20 6.37 -2.80
N GLU A 17 -15.19 7.61 -2.30
CA GLU A 17 -14.44 8.74 -2.87
C GLU A 17 -12.93 8.46 -2.91
N GLY A 18 -12.37 7.87 -1.84
CA GLY A 18 -10.96 7.49 -1.79
C GLY A 18 -10.59 6.43 -2.83
N ILE A 19 -11.45 5.43 -3.02
CA ILE A 19 -11.25 4.35 -4.00
C ILE A 19 -11.38 4.87 -5.43
N VAL A 20 -12.44 5.63 -5.73
CA VAL A 20 -12.68 6.19 -7.07
C VAL A 20 -11.56 7.15 -7.45
N SER A 21 -11.14 8.03 -6.53
CA SER A 21 -10.01 8.94 -6.75
C SER A 21 -8.70 8.20 -7.04
N ALA A 22 -8.37 7.14 -6.28
CA ALA A 22 -7.18 6.33 -6.51
C ALA A 22 -7.20 5.63 -7.87
N ASN A 23 -8.34 5.09 -8.28
CA ASN A 23 -8.51 4.40 -9.56
C ASN A 23 -8.43 5.37 -10.77
N THR A 24 -8.94 6.59 -10.63
CA THR A 24 -8.81 7.63 -11.66
C THR A 24 -7.37 8.09 -11.82
N PHE A 25 -6.66 8.36 -10.71
CA PHE A 25 -5.24 8.71 -10.75
C PHE A 25 -4.40 7.57 -11.37
N LEU A 26 -4.77 6.32 -11.08
CA LEU A 26 -4.11 5.16 -11.67
C LEU A 26 -4.28 5.11 -13.19
N THR A 27 -5.50 5.27 -13.67
CA THR A 27 -5.76 5.26 -15.10
C THR A 27 -4.89 6.30 -15.80
N VAL A 28 -4.81 7.53 -15.25
CA VAL A 28 -3.98 8.62 -15.80
C VAL A 28 -2.48 8.30 -15.75
N ALA A 29 -1.97 7.82 -14.61
CA ALA A 29 -0.54 7.53 -14.44
C ALA A 29 -0.05 6.46 -15.43
N VAL A 30 -0.86 5.42 -15.68
CA VAL A 30 -0.56 4.38 -16.67
C VAL A 30 -0.46 4.99 -18.06
N PHE A 31 -1.46 5.78 -18.50
CA PHE A 31 -1.42 6.40 -19.83
C PHE A 31 -0.21 7.33 -20.02
N ILE A 32 0.18 8.09 -18.99
CA ILE A 32 1.37 8.96 -19.04
C ILE A 32 2.65 8.12 -19.12
N GLY A 33 2.78 7.07 -18.29
CA GLY A 33 3.96 6.18 -18.27
C GLY A 33 4.20 5.47 -19.60
N ILE A 34 3.13 5.00 -20.24
CA ILE A 34 3.21 4.36 -21.56
C ILE A 34 3.64 5.35 -22.64
N THR A 35 3.08 6.57 -22.63
CA THR A 35 3.39 7.58 -23.67
C THR A 35 4.86 8.04 -23.59
N GLY A 36 5.42 8.16 -22.39
CA GLY A 36 6.79 8.66 -22.18
C GLY A 36 7.91 7.68 -22.58
N THR A 37 7.61 6.38 -22.68
CA THR A 37 8.61 5.32 -22.89
C THR A 37 8.77 4.87 -24.35
N ILE A 38 7.82 5.21 -25.22
CA ILE A 38 7.84 4.86 -26.66
C ILE A 38 8.87 5.71 -27.45
N THR A 39 9.43 6.77 -26.86
CA THR A 39 10.45 7.60 -27.52
C THR A 39 11.82 6.92 -27.47
N ALA A 40 12.07 6.05 -28.45
CA ALA A 40 13.38 5.45 -28.69
C ALA A 40 14.43 6.53 -29.04
N SER A 41 15.64 6.41 -28.50
CA SER A 41 16.75 7.31 -28.81
C SER A 41 17.33 6.95 -30.18
N SER A 42 17.43 7.92 -31.09
CA SER A 42 17.93 7.76 -32.48
C SER A 42 19.43 7.47 -32.60
N THR A 43 20.11 7.17 -31.49
CA THR A 43 21.58 7.04 -31.39
C THR A 43 22.04 5.60 -31.12
N VAL A 44 21.13 4.63 -31.02
CA VAL A 44 21.47 3.23 -30.75
C VAL A 44 21.86 2.50 -32.06
N PRO A 45 22.95 1.72 -32.08
CA PRO A 45 23.32 0.90 -33.23
C PRO A 45 22.18 -0.05 -33.64
N THR A 46 22.00 -0.30 -34.94
CA THR A 46 20.89 -1.14 -35.45
C THR A 46 20.87 -2.56 -34.88
N ASN A 47 22.03 -3.12 -34.54
CA ASN A 47 22.18 -4.42 -33.90
C ASN A 47 21.89 -4.42 -32.39
N CYS A 48 21.67 -3.25 -31.79
CA CYS A 48 21.46 -3.06 -30.36
C CYS A 48 20.06 -2.52 -30.01
N VAL A 49 19.18 -2.38 -31.00
CA VAL A 49 17.82 -1.87 -30.80
C VAL A 49 16.99 -2.91 -30.03
N ALA A 50 16.28 -2.46 -28.99
CA ALA A 50 15.37 -3.31 -28.25
C ALA A 50 14.21 -3.79 -29.13
N GLY A 51 13.91 -5.09 -29.09
CA GLY A 51 12.81 -5.67 -29.84
C GLY A 51 11.44 -5.42 -29.19
N ASP A 52 10.38 -5.66 -29.97
CA ASP A 52 8.98 -5.51 -29.52
C ASP A 52 8.64 -6.36 -28.29
N ASP A 53 9.32 -7.48 -28.08
CA ASP A 53 9.10 -8.34 -26.92
C ASP A 53 9.45 -7.63 -25.60
N ILE A 54 10.51 -6.80 -25.60
CA ILE A 54 10.91 -6.00 -24.44
C ILE A 54 9.88 -4.90 -24.20
N ALA A 55 9.33 -4.28 -25.25
CA ALA A 55 8.28 -3.28 -25.14
C ALA A 55 6.98 -3.84 -24.54
N ARG A 56 6.60 -5.07 -24.93
CA ARG A 56 5.43 -5.77 -24.37
C ARG A 56 5.63 -6.10 -22.90
N ASN A 57 6.78 -6.65 -22.54
CA ASN A 57 7.11 -6.97 -21.16
C ASN A 57 7.16 -5.72 -20.28
N PHE A 58 7.77 -4.64 -20.77
CA PHE A 58 7.78 -3.34 -20.11
C PHE A 58 6.36 -2.91 -19.70
N PHE A 59 5.43 -2.89 -20.66
CA PHE A 59 4.05 -2.49 -20.42
C PHE A 59 3.34 -3.39 -19.39
N LEU A 60 3.53 -4.71 -19.49
CA LEU A 60 2.92 -5.68 -18.58
C LEU A 60 3.46 -5.52 -17.16
N PHE A 61 4.78 -5.39 -16.99
CA PHE A 61 5.39 -5.21 -15.68
C PHE A 61 5.03 -3.87 -15.05
N GLU A 62 4.93 -2.80 -15.84
CA GLU A 62 4.46 -1.49 -15.39
C GLU A 62 3.04 -1.59 -14.81
N ILE A 63 2.09 -2.14 -15.58
CA ILE A 63 0.69 -2.27 -15.14
C ILE A 63 0.56 -3.18 -13.92
N LEU A 64 1.26 -4.33 -13.92
CA LEU A 64 1.23 -5.26 -12.80
C LEU A 64 1.79 -4.63 -11.53
N SER A 65 2.97 -3.99 -11.62
CA SER A 65 3.61 -3.34 -10.47
C SER A 65 2.68 -2.31 -9.83
N PHE A 66 2.05 -1.51 -10.67
CA PHE A 66 1.18 -0.45 -10.22
C PHE A 66 -0.13 -0.98 -9.63
N GLY A 67 -0.68 -2.06 -10.19
CA GLY A 67 -1.78 -2.80 -9.59
C GLY A 67 -1.46 -3.31 -8.19
N PHE A 68 -0.28 -3.89 -7.98
CA PHE A 68 0.16 -4.34 -6.65
C PHE A 68 0.36 -3.19 -5.66
N TYR A 69 0.93 -2.06 -6.10
CA TYR A 69 1.07 -0.88 -5.25
C TYR A 69 -0.28 -0.27 -4.86
N LEU A 70 -1.25 -0.23 -5.78
CA LEU A 70 -2.61 0.17 -5.45
C LEU A 70 -3.26 -0.78 -4.46
N LEU A 71 -3.16 -2.09 -4.68
CA LEU A 71 -3.71 -3.07 -3.76
C LEU A 71 -3.13 -2.88 -2.35
N SER A 72 -1.81 -2.66 -2.22
CA SER A 72 -1.19 -2.33 -0.94
C SER A 72 -1.80 -1.06 -0.30
N SER A 73 -1.96 0.02 -1.07
CA SER A 73 -2.56 1.28 -0.57
C SER A 73 -4.04 1.12 -0.19
N LEU A 74 -4.83 0.42 -1.00
CA LEU A 74 -6.24 0.12 -0.73
C LEU A 74 -6.40 -0.72 0.54
N VAL A 75 -5.52 -1.71 0.72
CA VAL A 75 -5.48 -2.53 1.93
C VAL A 75 -5.14 -1.66 3.15
N ALA A 76 -4.15 -0.76 3.06
CA ALA A 76 -3.82 0.15 4.16
C ALA A 76 -4.97 1.13 4.49
N GLN A 77 -5.60 1.72 3.48
CA GLN A 77 -6.73 2.64 3.66
C GLN A 77 -7.97 1.92 4.20
N GLY A 78 -8.25 0.70 3.73
CA GLY A 78 -9.29 -0.17 4.24
C GLY A 78 -9.06 -0.53 5.72
N MET A 79 -7.81 -0.76 6.12
CA MET A 79 -7.44 -1.00 7.52
C MET A 79 -7.71 0.25 8.38
N LYS A 80 -7.33 1.43 7.90
CA LYS A 80 -7.56 2.69 8.62
C LYS A 80 -9.05 2.99 8.78
N LEU A 81 -9.83 2.77 7.73
CA LEU A 81 -11.29 2.94 7.74
C LEU A 81 -11.96 1.95 8.69
N SER A 82 -11.57 0.68 8.66
CA SER A 82 -12.16 -0.36 9.52
C SER A 82 -11.90 -0.06 11.00
N VAL A 83 -10.69 0.37 11.36
CA VAL A 83 -10.36 0.80 12.73
C VAL A 83 -11.19 2.01 13.14
N THR A 84 -11.36 2.99 12.25
CA THR A 84 -12.16 4.21 12.54
C THR A 84 -13.64 3.88 12.74
N LEU A 85 -14.20 2.99 11.91
CA LEU A 85 -15.57 2.52 12.06
C LEU A 85 -15.79 1.71 13.34
N LEU A 86 -14.81 0.88 13.71
CA LEU A 86 -14.87 0.13 14.97
C LEU A 86 -14.84 1.06 16.17
N ALA A 87 -14.06 2.14 16.13
CA ALA A 87 -14.03 3.15 17.20
C ALA A 87 -15.35 3.93 17.30
N ALA A 88 -15.88 4.40 16.17
CA ALA A 88 -17.13 5.17 16.13
C ALA A 88 -18.37 4.36 16.59
N GLY A 89 -18.36 3.03 16.39
CA GLY A 89 -19.42 2.15 16.87
C GLY A 89 -19.45 2.00 18.40
N ASP A 90 -18.32 2.18 19.09
CA ASP A 90 -18.26 2.12 20.57
C ASP A 90 -18.87 3.36 21.23
N ASP A 91 -18.63 4.54 20.65
CA ASP A 91 -19.21 5.80 21.15
C ASP A 91 -20.74 5.80 21.12
N PHE A 92 -21.37 4.86 20.39
CA PHE A 92 -22.82 4.67 20.29
C PHE A 92 -23.38 3.53 21.18
N TYR A 93 -22.52 2.72 21.78
CA TYR A 93 -22.95 1.69 22.74
C TYR A 93 -22.77 2.18 24.19
N GLY A 94 -21.97 3.23 24.41
CA GLY A 94 -21.70 3.82 25.73
C GLY A 94 -22.82 4.69 26.32
N ASP A 95 -23.90 4.92 25.57
CA ASP A 95 -25.06 5.73 25.94
C ASP A 95 -26.19 4.89 26.61
N GLY A 96 -26.01 3.57 26.73
CA GLY A 96 -26.94 2.65 27.41
C GLY A 96 -26.68 2.40 28.90
N GLU A 97 -25.55 2.86 29.45
CA GLU A 97 -25.23 2.74 30.88
C GLU A 97 -25.54 4.07 31.57
N GLN A 98 -26.52 4.08 32.46
CA GLN A 98 -26.82 5.19 33.37
C GLN A 98 -25.54 5.57 34.13
N LYS A 99 -24.94 6.75 33.86
CA LYS A 99 -23.85 7.28 34.70
C LYS A 99 -24.35 7.42 36.15
N PRO A 100 -23.68 6.84 37.15
CA PRO A 100 -24.06 7.05 38.54
C PRO A 100 -23.80 8.52 38.93
N VAL A 101 -24.64 9.02 39.83
CA VAL A 101 -24.58 10.38 40.40
C VAL A 101 -23.21 10.60 41.03
N MET A 102 -22.59 11.75 40.75
CA MET A 102 -21.35 12.16 41.43
C MET A 102 -21.60 12.31 42.92
N THR A 103 -20.94 11.48 43.72
CA THR A 103 -20.72 11.65 45.16
C THR A 103 -19.28 12.13 45.37
N ASP A 104 -19.09 13.07 46.30
CA ASP A 104 -17.85 13.84 46.61
C ASP A 104 -16.75 13.02 47.29
N ASP A 105 -16.61 11.74 46.93
CA ASP A 105 -15.48 10.92 47.32
C ASP A 105 -14.52 10.83 46.12
N CYS A 106 -13.21 10.89 46.38
CA CYS A 106 -12.17 10.58 45.39
C CYS A 106 -12.23 9.09 45.04
N GLU A 107 -13.33 8.63 44.42
CA GLU A 107 -13.45 7.27 43.92
C GLU A 107 -12.52 7.10 42.72
N GLU A 108 -11.77 5.99 42.78
CA GLU A 108 -10.89 5.50 41.75
C GLU A 108 -11.52 5.54 40.36
N MET A 109 -10.68 5.81 39.35
CA MET A 109 -11.05 5.64 37.95
C MET A 109 -11.75 4.27 37.75
N PRO A 110 -13.02 4.22 37.31
CA PRO A 110 -13.78 2.97 37.32
C PRO A 110 -13.21 1.97 36.31
N ALA A 111 -12.96 0.75 36.78
CA ALA A 111 -12.20 -0.30 36.10
C ALA A 111 -12.73 -0.66 34.70
N TRP A 112 -14.01 -0.43 34.39
CA TRP A 112 -14.58 -0.72 33.06
C TRP A 112 -14.05 0.21 31.95
N ARG A 113 -13.69 1.48 32.26
CA ARG A 113 -12.96 2.36 31.32
C ARG A 113 -11.51 1.91 31.11
N ALA A 114 -10.94 1.18 32.07
CA ALA A 114 -9.58 0.62 32.00
C ALA A 114 -9.53 -0.81 31.42
N ALA A 115 -10.65 -1.55 31.40
CA ALA A 115 -10.73 -2.95 30.98
C ALA A 115 -11.13 -3.13 29.50
N ALA A 116 -11.92 -2.23 28.92
CA ALA A 116 -12.34 -2.29 27.52
C ALA A 116 -11.22 -2.25 26.43
N PRO A 117 -9.99 -1.70 26.65
CA PRO A 117 -9.00 -1.59 25.57
C PRO A 117 -8.31 -2.90 25.15
N ARG A 118 -8.27 -3.94 26.00
CA ARG A 118 -7.36 -5.09 25.81
C ARG A 118 -7.91 -6.20 24.93
N GLU A 119 -9.18 -6.58 25.09
CA GLU A 119 -9.80 -7.63 24.25
C GLU A 119 -10.13 -7.14 22.84
N ARG A 120 -10.52 -5.87 22.71
CA ARG A 120 -10.86 -5.24 21.42
C ARG A 120 -9.64 -5.05 20.53
N ARG A 121 -8.50 -4.68 21.12
CA ARG A 121 -7.20 -4.68 20.44
C ARG A 121 -6.89 -6.05 19.85
N ARG A 122 -7.10 -7.16 20.58
CA ARG A 122 -6.83 -8.52 20.08
C ARG A 122 -7.69 -8.89 18.87
N ALA A 123 -8.97 -8.53 18.85
CA ALA A 123 -9.85 -8.77 17.71
C ALA A 123 -9.41 -7.95 16.47
N VAL A 124 -9.10 -6.67 16.64
CA VAL A 124 -8.58 -5.81 15.57
C VAL A 124 -7.24 -6.33 15.06
N LEU A 125 -6.34 -6.70 15.97
CA LEU A 125 -5.02 -7.26 15.66
C LEU A 125 -5.10 -8.58 14.88
N ARG A 126 -6.09 -9.42 15.16
CA ARG A 126 -6.33 -10.69 14.45
C ARG A 126 -6.62 -10.46 12.96
N TYR A 127 -7.36 -9.40 12.62
CA TYR A 127 -7.63 -9.03 11.22
C TYR A 127 -6.54 -8.13 10.62
N ALA A 128 -5.88 -7.30 11.44
CA ALA A 128 -4.81 -6.43 10.98
C ALA A 128 -3.53 -7.19 10.59
N ARG A 129 -3.19 -8.31 11.26
CA ARG A 129 -2.03 -9.16 10.90
C ARG A 129 -2.04 -9.62 9.44
N PRO A 130 -3.06 -10.38 8.97
CA PRO A 130 -3.09 -10.84 7.59
C PRO A 130 -3.17 -9.68 6.60
N MET A 131 -3.84 -8.59 6.98
CA MET A 131 -3.97 -7.40 6.15
C MET A 131 -2.64 -6.65 5.97
N MET A 132 -1.84 -6.50 7.02
CA MET A 132 -0.49 -5.92 6.94
C MET A 132 0.46 -6.82 6.16
N LEU A 133 0.41 -8.14 6.36
CA LEU A 133 1.21 -9.09 5.57
C LEU A 133 0.85 -9.04 4.08
N LEU A 134 -0.44 -8.96 3.76
CA LEU A 134 -0.91 -8.81 2.39
C LEU A 134 -0.41 -7.49 1.77
N ALA A 135 -0.53 -6.37 2.49
CA ALA A 135 -0.01 -5.08 2.02
C ALA A 135 1.50 -5.14 1.77
N ALA A 136 2.26 -5.72 2.71
CA ALA A 136 3.70 -5.87 2.57
C ALA A 136 4.09 -6.77 1.40
N ALA A 137 3.42 -7.92 1.23
CA ALA A 137 3.65 -8.82 0.11
C ALA A 137 3.34 -8.14 -1.23
N CYS A 138 2.21 -7.44 -1.34
CA CYS A 138 1.88 -6.66 -2.53
C CYS A 138 2.94 -5.58 -2.81
N SER A 139 3.41 -4.85 -1.79
CA SER A 139 4.47 -3.85 -1.97
C SER A 139 5.78 -4.47 -2.45
N ILE A 140 6.16 -5.64 -1.92
CA ILE A 140 7.36 -6.36 -2.33
C ILE A 140 7.25 -6.80 -3.79
N MET A 141 6.13 -7.41 -4.16
CA MET A 141 5.87 -7.83 -5.54
C MET A 141 5.81 -6.63 -6.50
N GLY A 142 5.18 -5.53 -6.08
CA GLY A 142 5.14 -4.29 -6.84
C GLY A 142 6.54 -3.71 -7.09
N THR A 143 7.40 -3.73 -6.07
CA THR A 143 8.80 -3.27 -6.21
C THR A 143 9.58 -4.16 -7.18
N PHE A 144 9.38 -5.48 -7.13
CA PHE A 144 10.02 -6.42 -8.04
C PHE A 144 9.61 -6.18 -9.50
N PHE A 145 8.31 -6.07 -9.79
CA PHE A 145 7.84 -5.80 -11.15
C PHE A 145 8.25 -4.40 -11.65
N LEU A 146 8.27 -3.40 -10.78
CA LEU A 146 8.76 -2.06 -11.13
C LEU A 146 10.24 -2.09 -11.50
N LEU A 147 11.06 -2.88 -10.80
CA LEU A 147 12.47 -3.05 -11.18
C LEU A 147 12.63 -3.66 -12.56
N LEU A 148 11.84 -4.70 -12.87
CA LEU A 148 11.85 -5.31 -14.19
C LEU A 148 11.41 -4.31 -15.26
N SER A 149 10.36 -3.51 -15.01
CA SER A 149 9.94 -2.47 -15.97
C SER A 149 11.00 -1.39 -16.16
N MET A 150 11.71 -0.96 -15.11
CA MET A 150 12.80 -0.01 -15.25
C MET A 150 14.00 -0.58 -16.01
N ILE A 151 14.30 -1.88 -15.88
CA ILE A 151 15.34 -2.56 -16.67
C ILE A 151 14.95 -2.60 -18.14
N ASP A 152 13.69 -2.92 -18.45
CA ASP A 152 13.19 -2.92 -19.82
C ASP A 152 13.12 -1.50 -20.41
N ALA A 153 12.80 -0.48 -19.60
CA ALA A 153 12.84 0.92 -20.00
C ALA A 153 14.26 1.41 -20.32
N ILE A 154 15.26 0.95 -19.57
CA ILE A 154 16.68 1.19 -19.88
C ILE A 154 17.04 0.54 -21.22
N GLN A 155 16.60 -0.69 -21.46
CA GLN A 155 16.85 -1.38 -22.72
C GLN A 155 16.17 -0.68 -23.91
N LEU A 156 14.96 -0.15 -23.74
CA LEU A 156 14.25 0.64 -24.75
C LEU A 156 14.94 1.98 -25.07
N LYS A 157 15.55 2.63 -24.07
CA LYS A 157 16.24 3.93 -24.26
C LYS A 157 17.69 3.82 -24.73
N PHE A 158 18.45 2.87 -24.18
CA PHE A 158 19.90 2.76 -24.40
C PHE A 158 20.30 1.57 -25.26
N GLY A 159 19.38 0.66 -25.56
CA GLY A 159 19.63 -0.58 -26.30
C GLY A 159 19.81 -1.80 -25.40
N ILE A 160 19.86 -2.98 -26.03
CA ILE A 160 19.95 -4.27 -25.34
C ILE A 160 21.20 -4.38 -24.45
N LEU A 161 21.05 -5.01 -23.29
CA LEU A 161 22.16 -5.19 -22.33
C LEU A 161 23.32 -6.03 -22.89
N SER A 162 23.06 -6.91 -23.86
CA SER A 162 24.09 -7.69 -24.56
C SER A 162 25.10 -6.85 -25.33
N CYS A 163 24.76 -5.60 -25.70
CA CYS A 163 25.72 -4.69 -26.33
C CYS A 163 26.73 -4.09 -25.35
N ASN A 164 26.64 -4.43 -24.06
CA ASN A 164 27.58 -4.07 -23.00
C ASN A 164 27.91 -2.56 -22.95
N ILE A 165 26.88 -1.74 -23.17
CA ILE A 165 27.03 -0.29 -23.11
C ILE A 165 27.20 0.09 -21.62
N PRO A 166 28.34 0.68 -21.21
CA PRO A 166 28.67 0.85 -19.79
C PRO A 166 27.65 1.70 -19.05
N LEU A 167 27.00 2.64 -19.74
CA LEU A 167 25.94 3.48 -19.19
C LEU A 167 24.69 2.67 -18.83
N ALA A 168 24.24 1.78 -19.72
CA ALA A 168 23.05 0.95 -19.52
C ALA A 168 23.29 -0.08 -18.41
N VAL A 169 24.45 -0.73 -18.42
CA VAL A 169 24.86 -1.72 -17.41
C VAL A 169 25.04 -1.04 -16.04
N GLY A 170 25.71 0.12 -15.99
CA GLY A 170 25.90 0.89 -14.76
C GLY A 170 24.58 1.36 -14.16
N ALA A 171 23.65 1.87 -14.97
CA ALA A 171 22.31 2.26 -14.52
C ALA A 171 21.53 1.07 -13.97
N THR A 172 21.53 -0.06 -14.69
CA THR A 172 20.82 -1.29 -14.27
C THR A 172 21.37 -1.82 -12.94
N PHE A 173 22.70 -1.85 -12.81
CA PHE A 173 23.37 -2.29 -11.59
C PHE A 173 23.06 -1.37 -10.41
N ALA A 174 23.17 -0.05 -10.59
CA ALA A 174 22.86 0.92 -9.54
C ALA A 174 21.40 0.82 -9.06
N LEU A 175 20.44 0.75 -10.00
CA LEU A 175 19.02 0.64 -9.66
C LEU A 175 18.70 -0.67 -8.94
N SER A 176 19.25 -1.79 -9.40
CA SER A 176 19.01 -3.09 -8.76
C SER A 176 19.57 -3.15 -7.34
N VAL A 177 20.79 -2.64 -7.11
CA VAL A 177 21.38 -2.55 -5.76
C VAL A 177 20.52 -1.67 -4.84
N LEU A 178 20.13 -0.48 -5.30
CA LEU A 178 19.31 0.43 -4.51
C LEU A 178 17.99 -0.19 -4.13
N ALA A 179 17.30 -0.83 -5.07
CA ALA A 179 15.98 -1.38 -4.80
C ALA A 179 16.02 -2.66 -3.97
N VAL A 180 16.98 -3.56 -4.18
CA VAL A 180 17.17 -4.74 -3.34
C VAL A 180 17.50 -4.33 -1.90
N SER A 181 18.40 -3.35 -1.72
CA SER A 181 18.74 -2.85 -0.39
C SER A 181 17.52 -2.22 0.33
N GLY A 182 16.73 -1.43 -0.38
CA GLY A 182 15.48 -0.86 0.14
C GLY A 182 14.45 -1.93 0.50
N LEU A 183 14.30 -2.97 -0.33
CA LEU A 183 13.38 -4.07 -0.11
C LEU A 183 13.75 -4.89 1.14
N LEU A 184 15.05 -5.16 1.32
CA LEU A 184 15.55 -5.84 2.51
C LEU A 184 15.31 -5.02 3.78
N PHE A 185 15.58 -3.72 3.74
CA PHE A 185 15.32 -2.82 4.86
C PHE A 185 13.82 -2.75 5.20
N TYR A 186 12.97 -2.63 4.19
CA TYR A 186 11.52 -2.64 4.36
C TYR A 186 11.02 -3.95 4.96
N GLY A 187 11.41 -5.09 4.38
CA GLY A 187 11.03 -6.41 4.86
C GLY A 187 11.50 -6.67 6.29
N TYR A 188 12.74 -6.27 6.61
CA TYR A 188 13.27 -6.36 7.96
C TYR A 188 12.46 -5.51 8.95
N THR A 189 12.14 -4.27 8.59
CA THR A 189 11.36 -3.36 9.45
C THR A 189 9.95 -3.90 9.70
N VAL A 190 9.27 -4.39 8.67
CA VAL A 190 7.93 -4.99 8.79
C VAL A 190 7.98 -6.26 9.64
N GLY A 191 8.95 -7.14 9.40
CA GLY A 191 9.15 -8.36 10.17
C GLY A 191 9.44 -8.07 11.65
N TYR A 192 10.34 -7.12 11.91
CA TYR A 192 10.67 -6.66 13.26
C TYR A 192 9.43 -6.10 13.98
N ALA A 193 8.62 -5.30 13.27
CA ALA A 193 7.40 -4.73 13.83
C ALA A 193 6.35 -5.81 14.15
N LEU A 194 6.16 -6.78 13.26
CA LEU A 194 5.25 -7.91 13.48
C LEU A 194 5.70 -8.83 14.61
N TYR A 195 7.01 -8.99 14.81
CA TYR A 195 7.55 -9.81 15.89
C TYR A 195 7.44 -9.13 17.26
N ASN A 196 7.79 -7.84 17.35
CA ASN A 196 7.87 -7.13 18.65
C ASN A 196 6.57 -6.46 19.10
N TYR A 197 5.79 -5.85 18.20
CA TYR A 197 4.56 -5.15 18.59
C TYR A 197 3.34 -6.07 18.66
N LEU A 198 3.48 -7.28 18.14
CA LEU A 198 2.42 -8.27 18.02
C LEU A 198 2.85 -9.59 18.68
N PRO A 199 2.92 -9.67 20.02
CA PRO A 199 2.82 -10.93 20.76
C PRO A 199 1.37 -11.42 20.81
#